data_AF-A0A936YL73-F1
#
_entry.id   AF-A0A936YL73-F1
#
_cell.length_a   1.000
_cell.length_b   1.000
_cell.length_c   1.000
_cell.angle_alpha   90.00
_cell.angle_beta   90.00
_cell.angle_gamma   90.00
#
_symmetry.space_group_name_H-M   'P 1'
#
loop_
_entity.id
_entity.type
_entity.pdbx_description
1 polymer ?
#
loop_
_entity_poly.entity_id
_entity_poly.type
_entity_poly.pdbx_seq_one_letter_code
_entity_poly.pdbx_strand_id
1 'polypeptide(L)'
;MGVATAVSLSVTAGCNAVPNDGPLASEVQKSSAGGKTYEIPEGRIKFDVVQVDQRVANSATQLGQPSLVKTFGVGGAPSTPVIGVGDELQVTIFEAGPDGLFSTTNSKATNIPVMVQPDGHGQIPYAGSVRFAGKTLEGARQEIVGALKAKAVEPDVIVTMTKNLSRTVSVQGAVNNPQMVQIGLAGAPLTSVVALAGGAAKPPFDTYVTLTRGRKSSTVLLQSVIDNPKDDVYINPLDKIFLTYDPQTFTALGSTLKAGKIPFEAGSLSLIEAAALAGGSRADLADPRGYFVFRYEYEPVYRQVVGESRFRDLLSKGMMANKDGRYPIVYRIDLTDPQSYIVTQSFPIRNKDVLYLSRHPSTDFVKFMALVSSPVRIARDVDAIMR
;
A
#
# COMPACT_ATOMS: atom_id res chain seq x y z
N MET A 1 -50.18 37.42 55.24
CA MET A 1 -49.89 35.99 55.01
C MET A 1 -49.67 35.81 53.52
N GLY A 2 -48.54 35.18 53.17
CA GLY A 2 -47.77 35.41 51.94
C GLY A 2 -48.44 35.02 50.62
N VAL A 3 -48.09 35.79 49.60
CA VAL A 3 -48.53 35.70 48.21
C VAL A 3 -47.86 34.50 47.52
N ALA A 4 -48.66 33.67 46.87
CA ALA A 4 -48.21 32.54 46.07
C ALA A 4 -47.63 33.04 44.74
N THR A 5 -46.32 32.89 44.55
CA THR A 5 -45.62 33.20 43.30
C THR A 5 -45.68 31.97 42.38
N ALA A 6 -46.51 32.03 41.35
CA ALA A 6 -46.55 31.06 40.27
C ALA A 6 -45.32 31.24 39.38
N VAL A 7 -44.42 30.26 39.37
CA VAL A 7 -43.29 30.19 38.44
C VAL A 7 -43.78 29.54 37.15
N SER A 8 -44.03 30.36 36.13
CA SER A 8 -44.40 29.95 34.78
C SER A 8 -43.17 29.35 34.07
N LEU A 9 -43.10 28.02 33.99
CA LEU A 9 -42.08 27.32 33.19
C LEU A 9 -42.46 27.37 31.71
N SER A 10 -42.00 28.41 31.01
CA SER A 10 -42.08 28.48 29.55
C SER A 10 -41.04 27.54 28.93
N VAL A 11 -41.43 26.29 28.66
CA VAL A 11 -40.62 25.33 27.90
C VAL A 11 -40.73 25.69 26.42
N THR A 12 -39.97 26.68 25.96
CA THR A 12 -39.76 26.89 24.53
C THR A 12 -38.82 25.81 24.01
N ALA A 13 -39.34 25.00 23.09
CA ALA A 13 -38.62 23.98 22.34
C ALA A 13 -37.44 24.61 21.59
N GLY A 14 -36.24 24.50 22.17
CA GLY A 14 -35.01 25.06 21.62
C GLY A 14 -33.76 24.38 22.19
N CYS A 15 -33.82 23.07 22.45
CA CYS A 15 -32.65 22.31 22.93
C CYS A 15 -31.88 21.68 21.76
N ASN A 16 -31.21 22.51 20.95
CA ASN A 16 -30.18 22.06 20.00
C ASN A 16 -28.75 22.35 20.49
N ALA A 17 -28.58 22.70 21.78
CA ALA A 17 -27.33 23.17 22.34
C ALA A 17 -26.77 22.25 23.44
N VAL A 18 -26.75 20.93 23.18
CA VAL A 18 -25.86 20.03 23.92
C VAL A 18 -24.56 19.91 23.11
N PRO A 19 -23.37 20.02 23.73
CA PRO A 19 -22.10 19.82 23.02
C PRO A 19 -22.13 18.50 22.26
N ASN A 20 -21.95 18.58 20.94
CA ASN A 20 -22.29 17.51 20.01
C ASN A 20 -21.10 16.54 19.87
N ASP A 21 -21.20 15.34 20.46
CA ASP A 21 -20.19 14.26 20.39
C ASP A 21 -20.29 13.44 19.09
N GLY A 22 -20.78 14.06 18.01
CA GLY A 22 -21.05 13.42 16.72
C GLY A 22 -22.43 12.76 16.61
N PRO A 23 -22.76 12.21 15.42
CA PRO A 23 -24.10 11.76 15.07
C PRO A 23 -24.56 10.48 15.79
N LEU A 24 -25.85 10.39 16.07
CA LEU A 24 -26.49 9.15 16.55
C LEU A 24 -26.53 8.07 15.46
N ALA A 25 -26.62 6.79 15.86
CA ALA A 25 -26.77 5.68 14.92
C ALA A 25 -27.96 5.87 13.96
N SER A 26 -29.07 6.41 14.48
CA SER A 26 -30.28 6.70 13.69
C SER A 26 -30.09 7.86 12.71
N GLU A 27 -29.24 8.85 13.02
CA GLU A 27 -28.94 9.98 12.14
C GLU A 27 -28.06 9.56 10.97
N VAL A 28 -27.05 8.71 11.22
CA VAL A 28 -26.23 8.13 10.16
C VAL A 28 -27.08 7.29 9.20
N GLN A 29 -27.98 6.45 9.73
CA GLN A 29 -28.90 5.65 8.91
C GLN A 29 -29.89 6.51 8.11
N LYS A 30 -30.49 7.54 8.73
CA LYS A 30 -31.40 8.47 8.02
C LYS A 30 -30.71 9.28 6.93
N SER A 31 -29.41 9.52 7.08
CA SER A 31 -28.60 10.24 6.08
C SER A 31 -28.28 9.38 4.85
N SER A 32 -28.54 8.07 4.88
CA SER A 32 -28.42 7.18 3.73
C SER A 32 -29.43 7.52 2.63
N ALA A 33 -29.03 7.38 1.37
CA ALA A 33 -29.90 7.52 0.20
C ALA A 33 -30.99 6.42 0.06
N GLY A 34 -31.10 5.51 1.04
CA GLY A 34 -32.13 4.48 1.17
C GLY A 34 -33.36 4.83 2.02
N GLY A 35 -33.37 5.96 2.74
CA GLY A 35 -34.53 6.37 3.52
C GLY A 35 -35.74 6.73 2.65
N LYS A 36 -36.95 6.38 3.11
CA LYS A 36 -38.20 6.91 2.53
C LYS A 36 -38.23 8.42 2.79
N THR A 37 -37.96 9.20 1.75
CA THR A 37 -38.14 10.66 1.70
C THR A 37 -37.17 11.45 2.59
N TYR A 38 -35.97 11.69 2.07
CA TYR A 38 -35.22 12.89 2.42
C TYR A 38 -34.69 13.53 1.13
N GLU A 39 -35.16 14.73 0.82
CA GLU A 39 -34.51 15.63 -0.12
C GLU A 39 -33.15 15.99 0.49
N ILE A 40 -32.12 15.21 0.17
CA ILE A 40 -30.76 15.56 0.56
C ILE A 40 -30.42 16.86 -0.20
N PRO A 41 -30.14 17.98 0.49
CA PRO A 41 -29.84 19.26 -0.13
C PRO A 41 -28.77 19.13 -1.22
N GLU A 42 -28.91 19.90 -2.29
CA GLU A 42 -27.92 19.96 -3.38
C GLU A 42 -26.51 20.22 -2.81
N GLY A 43 -25.51 19.48 -3.29
CA GLY A 43 -24.12 19.59 -2.86
C GLY A 43 -23.66 18.66 -1.72
N ARG A 44 -24.55 17.86 -1.11
CA ARG A 44 -24.14 16.83 -0.14
C ARG A 44 -23.76 15.51 -0.81
N ILE A 45 -22.73 14.86 -0.27
CA ILE A 45 -22.30 13.51 -0.70
C ILE A 45 -23.43 12.51 -0.47
N LYS A 46 -23.84 11.82 -1.53
CA LYS A 46 -24.83 10.73 -1.47
C LYS A 46 -24.09 9.41 -1.23
N PHE A 47 -24.47 8.66 -0.21
CA PHE A 47 -23.87 7.38 0.14
C PHE A 47 -24.94 6.39 0.61
N ASP A 48 -24.58 5.11 0.62
CA ASP A 48 -25.41 4.04 1.20
C ASP A 48 -24.86 3.58 2.54
N VAL A 49 -25.75 3.06 3.38
CA VAL A 49 -25.40 2.43 4.67
C VAL A 49 -25.69 0.95 4.55
N VAL A 50 -24.65 0.13 4.66
CA VAL A 50 -24.71 -1.32 4.45
C VAL A 50 -24.44 -2.04 5.75
N GLN A 51 -25.37 -2.87 6.19
CA GLN A 51 -25.13 -3.77 7.32
C GLN A 51 -24.06 -4.81 6.92
N VAL A 52 -23.02 -4.93 7.73
CA VAL A 52 -21.97 -5.93 7.49
C VAL A 52 -22.47 -7.30 7.93
N ASP A 53 -22.55 -8.21 6.97
CA ASP A 53 -22.70 -9.65 7.17
C ASP A 53 -21.45 -10.37 6.62
N GLN A 54 -21.42 -11.71 6.69
CA GLN A 54 -20.30 -12.49 6.17
C GLN A 54 -20.07 -12.30 4.67
N ARG A 55 -21.14 -12.12 3.87
CA ARG A 55 -21.04 -11.91 2.41
C ARG A 55 -20.38 -10.56 2.11
N VAL A 56 -20.78 -9.50 2.83
CA VAL A 56 -20.22 -8.16 2.72
C VAL A 56 -18.75 -8.17 3.17
N ALA A 57 -18.43 -8.82 4.30
CA ALA A 57 -17.05 -8.95 4.77
C ALA A 57 -16.16 -9.64 3.73
N ASN A 58 -16.60 -10.78 3.17
CA ASN A 58 -15.86 -11.49 2.13
C ASN A 58 -15.69 -10.66 0.85
N SER A 59 -16.71 -9.89 0.46
CA SER A 59 -16.66 -9.02 -0.72
C SER A 59 -15.72 -7.83 -0.51
N ALA A 60 -15.69 -7.27 0.70
CA ALA A 60 -14.79 -6.18 1.08
C ALA A 60 -13.30 -6.61 1.10
N THR A 61 -13.02 -7.90 1.21
CA THR A 61 -11.66 -8.47 1.15
C THR A 61 -11.14 -8.66 -0.27
N GLN A 62 -12.02 -8.77 -1.29
CA GLN A 62 -11.66 -9.18 -2.65
C GLN A 62 -11.02 -8.11 -3.55
N LEU A 63 -10.65 -6.95 -3.03
CA LEU A 63 -9.91 -6.00 -3.84
C LEU A 63 -8.49 -6.50 -4.07
N GLY A 64 -8.16 -6.68 -5.35
CA GLY A 64 -6.81 -6.96 -5.80
C GLY A 64 -5.88 -5.86 -5.34
N GLN A 65 -5.14 -6.12 -4.26
CA GLN A 65 -3.95 -5.37 -3.89
C GLN A 65 -3.14 -5.11 -5.18
N PRO A 66 -2.59 -3.90 -5.37
CA PRO A 66 -1.58 -3.66 -6.39
C PRO A 66 -0.56 -4.80 -6.31
N SER A 67 -0.27 -5.41 -7.45
CA SER A 67 0.59 -6.59 -7.54
C SER A 67 1.63 -6.32 -8.62
N LEU A 68 2.89 -6.56 -8.28
CA LEU A 68 4.00 -6.34 -9.22
C LEU A 68 3.87 -7.28 -10.42
N VAL A 69 3.38 -8.50 -10.19
CA VAL A 69 3.11 -9.47 -11.26
C VAL A 69 2.10 -8.96 -12.27
N LYS A 70 1.05 -8.27 -11.84
CA LYS A 70 0.05 -7.73 -12.78
C LYS A 70 0.66 -6.69 -13.72
N THR A 71 1.64 -5.92 -13.23
CA THR A 71 2.28 -4.85 -14.02
C THR A 71 3.47 -5.34 -14.84
N PHE A 72 4.25 -6.28 -14.30
CA PHE A 72 5.54 -6.71 -14.85
C PHE A 72 5.58 -8.16 -15.33
N GLY A 73 4.54 -8.95 -15.10
CA GLY A 73 4.44 -10.37 -15.44
C GLY A 73 4.90 -11.29 -14.31
N VAL A 74 4.42 -12.54 -14.32
CA VAL A 74 4.86 -13.59 -13.38
C VAL A 74 6.30 -13.93 -13.70
N GLY A 75 7.19 -13.84 -12.70
CA GLY A 75 8.49 -14.50 -12.71
C GLY A 75 9.21 -14.42 -14.05
N GLY A 76 9.36 -13.21 -14.59
CA GLY A 76 10.09 -13.01 -15.83
C GLY A 76 11.41 -13.76 -15.73
N ALA A 77 11.56 -14.83 -16.54
CA ALA A 77 12.79 -15.59 -16.55
C ALA A 77 13.95 -14.59 -16.70
N PRO A 78 15.08 -14.79 -16.00
CA PRO A 78 16.22 -13.90 -16.12
C PRO A 78 16.46 -13.66 -17.61
N SER A 79 16.34 -12.39 -18.05
CA SER A 79 16.63 -12.06 -19.44
C SER A 79 18.02 -12.60 -19.74
N THR A 80 18.19 -13.35 -20.83
CA THR A 80 19.48 -13.93 -21.18
C THR A 80 20.54 -12.84 -21.06
N PRO A 81 21.51 -12.98 -20.16
CA PRO A 81 22.39 -11.88 -19.83
C PRO A 81 23.27 -11.59 -21.05
N VAL A 82 23.14 -10.37 -21.55
CA VAL A 82 23.95 -9.84 -22.64
C VAL A 82 24.93 -8.83 -22.09
N ILE A 83 26.07 -8.72 -22.76
CA ILE A 83 27.08 -7.71 -22.51
C ILE A 83 26.49 -6.35 -22.94
N GLY A 84 26.66 -5.34 -22.10
CA GLY A 84 26.27 -3.97 -22.39
C GLY A 84 27.45 -3.02 -22.53
N VAL A 85 27.14 -1.80 -22.95
CA VAL A 85 28.12 -0.70 -23.03
C VAL A 85 28.65 -0.37 -21.64
N GLY A 86 29.97 -0.17 -21.53
CA GLY A 86 30.66 0.11 -20.29
C GLY A 86 31.06 -1.12 -19.47
N ASP A 87 30.67 -2.33 -19.87
CA ASP A 87 31.15 -3.55 -19.22
C ASP A 87 32.65 -3.73 -19.44
N GLU A 88 33.33 -4.24 -18.41
CA GLU A 88 34.73 -4.66 -18.47
C GLU A 88 34.79 -6.18 -18.55
N LEU A 89 35.44 -6.67 -19.60
CA LEU A 89 35.63 -8.07 -19.89
C LEU A 89 37.12 -8.42 -19.83
N GLN A 90 37.40 -9.67 -19.53
CA GLN A 90 38.72 -10.27 -19.72
C GLN A 90 38.60 -11.36 -20.78
N VAL A 91 39.29 -11.16 -21.89
CA VAL A 91 39.37 -12.12 -22.99
C VAL A 91 40.69 -12.85 -22.87
N THR A 92 40.64 -14.16 -22.63
CA THR A 92 41.81 -15.02 -22.63
C THR A 92 41.85 -15.78 -23.94
N ILE A 93 42.92 -15.61 -24.71
CA ILE A 93 43.14 -16.29 -25.99
C ILE A 93 44.22 -17.34 -25.80
N PHE A 94 43.92 -18.57 -26.19
CA PHE A 94 44.81 -19.73 -26.24
C PHE A 94 45.08 -20.09 -27.69
N GLU A 95 46.29 -20.60 -27.96
CA GLU A 95 46.70 -21.00 -29.31
C GLU A 95 47.45 -22.33 -29.27
N ALA A 96 47.16 -23.21 -30.23
CA ALA A 96 47.80 -24.51 -30.36
C ALA A 96 49.08 -24.39 -31.20
N GLY A 97 50.16 -23.84 -30.61
CA GLY A 97 51.46 -23.76 -31.28
C GLY A 97 52.56 -23.19 -30.38
N PRO A 98 53.84 -23.57 -30.58
CA PRO A 98 54.98 -22.96 -29.87
C PRO A 98 55.34 -21.55 -30.39
N ASP A 99 54.96 -21.24 -31.64
CA ASP A 99 55.19 -19.95 -32.32
C ASP A 99 53.89 -19.19 -32.62
N GLY A 100 52.85 -19.41 -31.82
CA GLY A 100 51.54 -18.77 -31.98
C GLY A 100 51.58 -17.27 -31.69
N LEU A 101 50.75 -16.51 -32.42
CA LEU A 101 50.58 -15.05 -32.31
C LEU A 101 50.26 -14.56 -30.88
N PHE A 102 49.62 -15.41 -30.08
CA PHE A 102 49.24 -15.13 -28.69
C PHE A 102 49.95 -16.03 -27.67
N SER A 103 50.96 -16.77 -28.11
CA SER A 103 51.79 -17.61 -27.26
C SER A 103 53.16 -16.97 -27.01
N THR A 104 53.68 -17.18 -25.80
CA THR A 104 55.06 -16.85 -25.43
C THR A 104 55.76 -18.15 -25.02
N THR A 105 57.10 -18.15 -24.97
CA THR A 105 57.89 -19.33 -24.55
C THR A 105 57.47 -19.88 -23.17
N ASN A 106 56.89 -19.04 -22.31
CA ASN A 106 56.47 -19.40 -20.95
C ASN A 106 54.95 -19.49 -20.74
N SER A 107 54.12 -19.05 -21.68
CA SER A 107 52.66 -19.07 -21.55
C SER A 107 51.98 -19.24 -22.91
N LYS A 108 51.07 -20.21 -23.01
CA LYS A 108 50.22 -20.43 -24.20
C LYS A 108 48.92 -19.62 -24.18
N ALA A 109 48.79 -18.69 -23.23
CA ALA A 109 47.59 -17.90 -23.01
C ALA A 109 47.94 -16.42 -22.87
N THR A 110 47.14 -15.55 -23.52
CA THR A 110 47.22 -14.10 -23.37
C THR A 110 45.91 -13.55 -22.81
N ASN A 111 46.01 -12.77 -21.73
CA ASN A 111 44.87 -12.10 -21.11
C ASN A 111 44.75 -10.66 -21.63
N ILE A 112 43.60 -10.32 -22.17
CA ILE A 112 43.32 -9.03 -22.80
C ILE A 112 42.15 -8.38 -22.07
N PRO A 113 42.38 -7.32 -21.28
CA PRO A 113 41.30 -6.53 -20.72
C PRO A 113 40.61 -5.73 -21.82
N VAL A 114 39.29 -5.82 -21.89
CA VAL A 114 38.46 -5.15 -22.91
C VAL A 114 37.35 -4.38 -22.23
N MET A 115 37.22 -3.09 -22.55
CA MET A 115 36.09 -2.27 -22.13
C MET A 115 35.19 -2.01 -23.34
N VAL A 116 33.90 -2.31 -23.20
CA VAL A 116 32.91 -2.11 -24.26
C VAL A 116 32.62 -0.61 -24.43
N GLN A 117 32.96 -0.08 -25.60
CA GLN A 117 32.84 1.33 -25.92
C GLN A 117 31.39 1.74 -26.23
N PRO A 118 31.07 3.05 -26.29
CA PRO A 118 29.71 3.54 -26.58
C PRO A 118 29.10 3.07 -27.91
N ASP A 119 29.92 2.76 -28.90
CA ASP A 119 29.50 2.16 -30.18
C ASP A 119 29.19 0.66 -30.07
N GLY A 120 29.34 0.08 -28.88
CA GLY A 120 29.10 -1.33 -28.58
C GLY A 120 30.24 -2.27 -28.93
N HIS A 121 31.41 -1.75 -29.30
CA HIS A 121 32.56 -2.55 -29.74
C HIS A 121 33.70 -2.55 -28.72
N GLY A 122 34.64 -3.47 -28.90
CA GLY A 122 35.88 -3.55 -28.16
C GLY A 122 37.01 -3.99 -29.09
N GLN A 123 38.23 -3.49 -28.84
CA GLN A 123 39.39 -3.83 -29.65
C GLN A 123 40.01 -5.15 -29.18
N ILE A 124 40.21 -6.07 -30.11
CA ILE A 124 40.97 -7.29 -29.90
C ILE A 124 42.17 -7.25 -30.86
N PRO A 125 43.42 -7.36 -30.36
CA PRO A 125 44.59 -7.42 -31.21
C PRO A 125 44.43 -8.45 -32.32
N TYR A 126 44.79 -8.06 -33.54
CA TYR A 126 44.68 -8.85 -34.77
C TYR A 126 43.24 -9.17 -35.24
N ALA A 127 42.25 -9.33 -34.36
CA ALA A 127 40.84 -9.43 -34.76
C ALA A 127 40.22 -8.07 -35.12
N GLY A 128 40.77 -6.96 -34.61
CA GLY A 128 40.26 -5.60 -34.83
C GLY A 128 39.08 -5.27 -33.91
N SER A 129 38.14 -4.48 -34.43
CA SER A 129 36.94 -4.09 -33.69
C SER A 129 35.90 -5.20 -33.69
N VAL A 130 35.55 -5.72 -32.51
CA VAL A 130 34.56 -6.79 -32.31
C VAL A 130 33.34 -6.24 -31.58
N ARG A 131 32.13 -6.64 -31.99
CA ARG A 131 30.88 -6.15 -31.40
C ARG A 131 30.49 -6.96 -30.16
N PHE A 132 30.57 -6.37 -28.98
CA PHE A 132 30.18 -7.02 -27.73
C PHE A 132 28.74 -6.70 -27.31
N ALA A 133 28.30 -5.46 -27.48
CA ALA A 133 27.01 -5.02 -26.95
C ALA A 133 25.83 -5.81 -27.57
N GLY A 134 25.00 -6.36 -26.70
CA GLY A 134 23.85 -7.19 -27.06
C GLY A 134 24.17 -8.67 -27.29
N LYS A 135 25.43 -9.10 -27.16
CA LYS A 135 25.82 -10.51 -27.25
C LYS A 135 25.91 -11.16 -25.89
N THR A 136 25.68 -12.47 -25.82
CA THR A 136 26.05 -13.28 -24.65
C THR A 136 27.58 -13.46 -24.62
N LEU A 137 28.13 -13.87 -23.46
CA LEU A 137 29.56 -14.20 -23.37
C LEU A 137 29.98 -15.25 -24.41
N GLU A 138 29.13 -16.26 -24.62
CA GLU A 138 29.34 -17.28 -25.63
C GLU A 138 29.24 -16.73 -27.07
N GLY A 139 28.29 -15.83 -27.32
CA GLY A 139 28.17 -15.17 -28.63
C GLY A 139 29.37 -14.28 -28.95
N ALA A 140 29.94 -13.59 -27.95
CA ALA A 140 31.17 -12.83 -28.08
C ALA A 140 32.38 -13.75 -28.33
N ARG A 141 32.47 -14.86 -27.60
CA ARG A 141 33.51 -15.89 -27.80
C ARG A 141 33.56 -16.38 -29.24
N GLN A 142 32.41 -16.79 -29.78
CA GLN A 142 32.30 -17.31 -31.14
C GLN A 142 32.72 -16.29 -32.19
N GLU A 143 32.39 -15.01 -31.99
CA GLU A 143 32.79 -13.95 -32.90
C GLU A 143 34.30 -13.70 -32.89
N ILE A 144 34.94 -13.71 -31.72
CA ILE A 144 36.39 -13.55 -31.60
C ILE A 144 37.12 -14.73 -32.27
N VAL A 145 36.68 -15.96 -31.99
CA VAL A 145 37.24 -17.17 -32.64
C VAL A 145 37.11 -17.07 -34.16
N GLY A 146 35.94 -16.65 -34.66
CA GLY A 146 35.72 -16.43 -36.10
C GLY A 146 36.66 -15.38 -36.71
N ALA A 147 36.87 -14.26 -36.02
CA ALA A 147 37.75 -13.19 -36.47
C ALA A 147 39.24 -13.56 -36.44
N LEU A 148 39.65 -14.47 -35.55
CA LEU A 148 41.03 -14.93 -35.41
C LEU A 148 41.37 -16.17 -36.25
N LYS A 149 40.39 -16.92 -36.74
CA LYS A 149 40.60 -18.18 -37.46
C LYS A 149 41.53 -18.08 -38.67
N ALA A 150 41.57 -16.93 -39.34
CA ALA A 150 42.45 -16.68 -40.48
C ALA A 150 43.85 -16.14 -40.10
N LYS A 151 44.09 -15.88 -38.80
CA LYS A 151 45.28 -15.16 -38.30
C LYS A 151 46.03 -15.91 -37.20
N ALA A 152 45.39 -16.85 -36.51
CA ALA A 152 45.95 -17.66 -35.44
C ALA A 152 45.72 -19.16 -35.70
N VAL A 153 46.60 -20.00 -35.14
CA VAL A 153 46.54 -21.46 -35.30
C VAL A 153 45.64 -22.07 -34.23
N GLU A 154 44.45 -22.54 -34.65
CA GLU A 154 43.44 -23.14 -33.76
C GLU A 154 43.17 -22.29 -32.50
N PRO A 155 42.71 -21.03 -32.66
CA PRO A 155 42.48 -20.16 -31.52
C PRO A 155 41.31 -20.67 -30.67
N ASP A 156 41.54 -20.80 -29.36
CA ASP A 156 40.49 -20.99 -28.36
C ASP A 156 40.40 -19.76 -27.46
N VAL A 157 39.17 -19.37 -27.10
CA VAL A 157 38.92 -18.10 -26.44
C VAL A 157 38.00 -18.31 -25.25
N ILE A 158 38.32 -17.68 -24.13
CA ILE A 158 37.45 -17.57 -22.97
C ILE A 158 37.14 -16.09 -22.75
N VAL A 159 35.85 -15.76 -22.60
CA VAL A 159 35.41 -14.40 -22.27
C VAL A 159 34.80 -14.42 -20.89
N THR A 160 35.39 -13.70 -19.95
CA THR A 160 34.86 -13.52 -18.59
C THR A 160 34.47 -12.07 -18.36
N MET A 161 33.44 -11.86 -17.54
CA MET A 161 32.97 -10.52 -17.18
C MET A 161 33.63 -10.11 -15.85
N THR A 162 34.43 -9.05 -15.88
CA THR A 162 35.16 -8.54 -14.71
C THR A 162 34.34 -7.48 -13.97
N LYS A 163 33.75 -6.52 -14.70
CA LYS A 163 32.80 -5.55 -14.13
C LYS A 163 31.57 -5.44 -15.00
N ASN A 164 30.42 -5.45 -14.35
CA ASN A 164 29.12 -5.42 -14.99
C ASN A 164 28.42 -4.08 -14.74
N LEU A 165 28.91 -3.04 -15.40
CA LEU A 165 28.43 -1.67 -15.19
C LEU A 165 27.09 -1.43 -15.92
N SER A 166 26.84 -2.16 -17.00
CA SER A 166 25.61 -2.05 -17.77
C SER A 166 24.39 -2.65 -17.07
N ARG A 167 24.60 -3.53 -16.08
CA ARG A 167 23.53 -4.23 -15.34
C ARG A 167 23.42 -3.75 -13.91
N THR A 168 23.26 -2.45 -13.75
CA THR A 168 23.03 -1.80 -12.45
C THR A 168 21.56 -1.46 -12.24
N VAL A 169 21.15 -1.45 -10.98
CA VAL A 169 19.81 -1.08 -10.52
C VAL A 169 19.97 -0.06 -9.41
N SER A 170 19.11 0.96 -9.40
CA SER A 170 19.13 1.95 -8.32
C SER A 170 18.18 1.52 -7.20
N VAL A 171 18.68 1.44 -5.97
CA VAL A 171 17.87 1.21 -4.77
C VAL A 171 17.99 2.43 -3.86
N GLN A 172 16.86 3.09 -3.61
CA GLN A 172 16.81 4.37 -2.89
C GLN A 172 15.63 4.42 -1.91
N GLY A 173 15.59 5.47 -1.09
CA GLY A 173 14.52 5.73 -0.13
C GLY A 173 14.78 5.10 1.24
N ALA A 174 13.74 4.52 1.85
CA ALA A 174 13.76 3.92 3.19
C ALA A 174 14.47 2.55 3.22
N VAL A 175 15.73 2.51 2.78
CA VAL A 175 16.66 1.36 2.90
C VAL A 175 17.83 1.73 3.79
N ASN A 176 18.50 0.74 4.38
CA ASN A 176 19.63 0.99 5.28
C ASN A 176 20.85 1.53 4.53
N ASN A 177 21.14 1.03 3.32
CA ASN A 177 22.26 1.45 2.48
C ASN A 177 21.80 1.80 1.06
N PRO A 178 21.28 3.02 0.81
CA PRO A 178 20.90 3.48 -0.53
C PRO A 178 22.11 3.43 -1.48
N GLN A 179 21.99 2.70 -2.59
CA GLN A 179 23.12 2.49 -3.51
C GLN A 179 22.68 2.02 -4.91
N MET A 180 23.63 2.01 -5.85
CA MET A 180 23.50 1.26 -7.09
C MET A 180 23.96 -0.17 -6.87
N VAL A 181 23.09 -1.14 -7.13
CA VAL A 181 23.36 -2.57 -6.99
C VAL A 181 23.65 -3.16 -8.36
N GLN A 182 24.76 -3.92 -8.47
CA GLN A 182 25.08 -4.69 -9.67
C GLN A 182 24.31 -6.01 -9.66
N ILE A 183 23.62 -6.32 -10.77
CA ILE A 183 22.84 -7.54 -10.92
C ILE A 183 23.66 -8.57 -11.71
N GLY A 184 23.90 -9.72 -11.09
CA GLY A 184 24.61 -10.84 -11.70
C GLY A 184 23.92 -11.42 -12.94
N LEU A 185 24.59 -12.40 -13.56
CA LEU A 185 24.11 -13.08 -14.76
C LEU A 185 22.82 -13.90 -14.50
N ALA A 186 22.65 -14.43 -13.29
CA ALA A 186 21.46 -15.19 -12.88
C ALA A 186 20.21 -14.32 -12.66
N GLY A 187 20.34 -12.99 -12.72
CA GLY A 187 19.30 -12.07 -12.25
C GLY A 187 19.14 -12.11 -10.73
N ALA A 188 18.28 -11.23 -10.21
CA ALA A 188 17.92 -11.25 -8.79
C ALA A 188 16.46 -10.82 -8.63
N PRO A 189 15.70 -11.44 -7.73
CA PRO A 189 14.36 -10.98 -7.37
C PRO A 189 14.44 -9.66 -6.58
N LEU A 190 13.32 -8.93 -6.52
CA LEU A 190 13.22 -7.63 -5.86
C LEU A 190 13.72 -7.69 -4.42
N THR A 191 13.28 -8.67 -3.64
CA THR A 191 13.65 -8.81 -2.23
C THR A 191 15.16 -8.98 -2.04
N SER A 192 15.82 -9.74 -2.92
CA SER A 192 17.28 -9.93 -2.89
C SER A 192 18.03 -8.65 -3.20
N VAL A 193 17.55 -7.86 -4.18
CA VAL A 193 18.16 -6.56 -4.52
C VAL A 193 17.99 -5.57 -3.37
N VAL A 194 16.84 -5.56 -2.69
CA VAL A 194 16.62 -4.77 -1.47
C VAL A 194 17.51 -5.23 -0.33
N ALA A 195 17.74 -6.54 -0.17
CA ALA A 195 18.66 -7.09 0.83
C ALA A 195 20.11 -6.67 0.59
N LEU A 196 20.56 -6.63 -0.68
CA LEU A 196 21.88 -6.09 -1.05
C LEU A 196 22.04 -4.60 -0.70
N ALA A 197 20.93 -3.85 -0.70
CA ALA A 197 20.88 -2.47 -0.19
C ALA A 197 20.76 -2.37 1.34
N GLY A 198 21.05 -3.45 2.07
CA GLY A 198 20.97 -3.52 3.53
C GLY A 198 19.56 -3.75 4.08
N GLY A 199 18.57 -4.04 3.24
CA GLY A 199 17.17 -4.22 3.65
C GLY A 199 16.42 -2.90 3.89
N ALA A 200 15.13 -3.01 4.22
CA ALA A 200 14.30 -1.86 4.55
C ALA A 200 14.70 -1.25 5.90
N ALA A 201 14.76 0.09 5.96
CA ALA A 201 15.08 0.85 7.17
C ALA A 201 13.90 0.96 8.15
N LYS A 202 12.70 0.59 7.70
CA LYS A 202 11.43 0.66 8.44
C LYS A 202 10.70 -0.68 8.33
N PRO A 203 9.73 -0.96 9.23
CA PRO A 203 9.02 -2.22 9.20
C PRO A 203 8.34 -2.47 7.84
N PRO A 204 8.35 -3.71 7.31
CA PRO A 204 7.77 -4.01 6.00
C PRO A 204 6.27 -3.71 5.88
N PHE A 205 5.54 -3.75 6.99
CA PHE A 205 4.11 -3.42 7.03
C PHE A 205 3.79 -1.92 6.92
N ASP A 206 4.79 -1.04 7.09
CA ASP A 206 4.66 0.41 6.90
C ASP A 206 5.50 0.91 5.71
N THR A 207 6.13 0.00 4.97
CA THR A 207 7.04 0.32 3.89
C THR A 207 6.46 -0.14 2.56
N TYR A 208 6.36 0.79 1.62
CA TYR A 208 5.96 0.50 0.25
C TYR A 208 7.18 0.42 -0.65
N VAL A 209 7.19 -0.54 -1.56
CA VAL A 209 8.20 -0.65 -2.61
C VAL A 209 7.60 -0.22 -3.93
N THR A 210 8.25 0.75 -4.58
CA THR A 210 7.91 1.22 -5.91
C THR A 210 8.98 0.72 -6.87
N LEU A 211 8.58 -0.14 -7.80
CA LEU A 211 9.42 -0.59 -8.90
C LEU A 211 9.06 0.19 -10.15
N THR A 212 10.05 0.83 -10.77
CA THR A 212 9.90 1.54 -12.05
C THR A 212 10.80 0.93 -13.10
N ARG A 213 10.20 0.46 -14.19
CA ARG A 213 10.85 -0.15 -15.36
C ARG A 213 10.47 0.63 -16.61
N GLY A 214 11.39 1.45 -17.10
CA GLY A 214 11.13 2.37 -18.21
C GLY A 214 9.97 3.33 -17.89
N ARG A 215 8.84 3.20 -18.60
CA ARG A 215 7.63 4.01 -18.39
C ARG A 215 6.58 3.36 -17.47
N LYS A 216 6.79 2.11 -17.03
CA LYS A 216 5.86 1.40 -16.15
C LYS A 216 6.33 1.56 -14.71
N SER A 217 5.41 1.87 -13.80
CA SER A 217 5.66 1.95 -12.36
C SER A 217 4.55 1.24 -11.60
N SER A 218 4.91 0.56 -10.52
CA SER A 218 3.96 -0.11 -9.63
C SER A 218 4.45 -0.01 -8.19
N THR A 219 3.54 0.33 -7.29
CA THR A 219 3.79 0.46 -5.86
C THR A 219 3.00 -0.59 -5.11
N VAL A 220 3.66 -1.37 -4.25
CA VAL A 220 3.04 -2.42 -3.43
C VAL A 220 3.58 -2.35 -2.01
N LEU A 221 2.84 -2.90 -1.04
CA LEU A 221 3.33 -3.03 0.33
C LEU A 221 4.46 -4.06 0.38
N LEU A 222 5.57 -3.74 1.05
CA LEU A 222 6.72 -4.64 1.12
C LEU A 222 6.37 -5.95 1.83
N GLN A 223 5.59 -5.89 2.92
CA GLN A 223 5.08 -7.08 3.60
C GLN A 223 4.33 -8.02 2.64
N SER A 224 3.51 -7.49 1.73
CA SER A 224 2.77 -8.32 0.77
C SER A 224 3.68 -9.04 -0.23
N VAL A 225 4.82 -8.44 -0.60
CA VAL A 225 5.83 -9.10 -1.46
C VAL A 225 6.54 -10.23 -0.70
N ILE A 226 6.82 -10.02 0.58
CA ILE A 226 7.44 -11.03 1.46
C ILE A 226 6.49 -12.22 1.68
N ASP A 227 5.22 -11.94 1.95
CA ASP A 227 4.21 -12.97 2.25
C ASP A 227 3.76 -13.73 1.01
N ASN A 228 3.80 -13.09 -0.17
CA ASN A 228 3.41 -13.69 -1.45
C ASN A 228 4.61 -13.71 -2.42
N PRO A 229 5.39 -14.82 -2.46
CA PRO A 229 6.54 -14.95 -3.34
C PRO A 229 6.25 -14.75 -4.82
N LYS A 230 4.98 -14.88 -5.25
CA LYS A 230 4.60 -14.58 -6.63
C LYS A 230 4.85 -13.11 -6.98
N ASP A 231 4.62 -12.20 -6.04
CA ASP A 231 4.83 -10.77 -6.23
C ASP A 231 6.31 -10.35 -6.17
N ASP A 232 7.22 -11.26 -5.85
CA ASP A 232 8.67 -11.01 -5.87
C ASP A 232 9.25 -11.16 -7.28
N VAL A 233 9.02 -10.14 -8.10
CA VAL A 233 9.42 -10.13 -9.51
C VAL A 233 10.95 -9.99 -9.69
N TYR A 234 11.48 -10.61 -10.74
CA TYR A 234 12.88 -10.41 -11.16
C TYR A 234 13.13 -8.97 -11.62
N ILE A 235 14.29 -8.46 -11.21
CA ILE A 235 14.75 -7.11 -11.52
C ILE A 235 15.61 -7.11 -12.79
N ASN A 236 15.35 -6.12 -13.63
CA ASN A 236 16.07 -5.89 -14.88
C ASN A 236 17.10 -4.76 -14.71
N PRO A 237 18.17 -4.75 -15.54
CA PRO A 237 19.05 -3.59 -15.65
C PRO A 237 18.26 -2.29 -15.84
N LEU A 238 18.73 -1.22 -15.19
CA LEU A 238 18.14 0.13 -15.20
C LEU A 238 16.78 0.27 -14.50
N ASP A 239 16.28 -0.78 -13.85
CA ASP A 239 15.15 -0.64 -12.94
C ASP A 239 15.50 0.33 -11.81
N LYS A 240 14.48 1.06 -11.34
CA LYS A 240 14.57 1.93 -10.18
C LYS A 240 13.65 1.40 -9.10
N ILE A 241 14.24 1.11 -7.96
CA ILE A 241 13.56 0.61 -6.77
C ILE A 241 13.59 1.72 -5.73
N PHE A 242 12.42 2.16 -5.30
CA PHE A 242 12.28 3.19 -4.27
C PHE A 242 11.43 2.66 -3.14
N LEU A 243 11.97 2.66 -1.91
CA LEU A 243 11.22 2.30 -0.72
C LEU A 243 10.71 3.58 -0.03
N THR A 244 9.42 3.61 0.29
CA THR A 244 8.78 4.75 0.95
C THR A 244 8.20 4.29 2.28
N TYR A 245 8.52 5.00 3.36
CA TYR A 245 7.85 4.82 4.64
C TYR A 245 6.54 5.63 4.65
N ASP A 246 5.41 4.94 4.62
CA ASP A 246 4.08 5.54 4.64
C ASP A 246 3.14 4.67 5.49
N PRO A 247 3.19 4.80 6.83
CA PRO A 247 2.43 3.92 7.71
C PRO A 247 0.93 4.00 7.47
N GLN A 248 0.28 2.83 7.38
CA GLN A 248 -1.16 2.75 7.22
C GLN A 248 -1.85 3.19 8.51
N THR A 249 -2.88 4.03 8.37
CA THR A 249 -3.56 4.63 9.51
C THR A 249 -5.06 4.63 9.30
N PHE A 250 -5.84 4.45 10.36
CA PHE A 250 -7.26 4.74 10.37
C PHE A 250 -7.53 5.88 11.37
N THR A 251 -8.73 6.43 11.32
CA THR A 251 -9.16 7.49 12.25
C THR A 251 -10.29 6.96 13.12
N ALA A 252 -10.08 6.92 14.44
CA ALA A 252 -11.10 6.53 15.42
C ALA A 252 -11.80 7.78 15.97
N LEU A 253 -13.13 7.80 15.95
CA LEU A 253 -13.96 8.92 16.39
C LEU A 253 -15.20 8.43 17.16
N GLY A 254 -15.86 9.37 17.85
CA GLY A 254 -17.07 9.11 18.61
C GLY A 254 -16.77 8.52 19.99
N SER A 255 -17.61 7.59 20.44
CA SER A 255 -17.56 7.02 21.80
C SER A 255 -16.47 5.95 22.00
N THR A 256 -15.32 6.11 21.34
CA THR A 256 -14.11 5.29 21.53
C THR A 256 -13.32 5.77 22.76
N LEU A 257 -12.54 4.89 23.39
CA LEU A 257 -11.63 5.30 24.47
C LEU A 257 -10.42 6.10 23.96
N LYS A 258 -9.90 5.78 22.77
CA LYS A 258 -8.80 6.48 22.11
C LYS A 258 -9.27 7.02 20.76
N ALA A 259 -9.54 8.32 20.70
CA ALA A 259 -9.88 9.02 19.46
C ALA A 259 -8.62 9.58 18.76
N GLY A 260 -8.69 9.72 17.44
CA GLY A 260 -7.65 10.30 16.60
C GLY A 260 -7.12 9.36 15.53
N LYS A 261 -6.01 9.75 14.91
CA LYS A 261 -5.33 8.97 13.87
C LYS A 261 -4.47 7.87 14.53
N ILE A 262 -4.75 6.61 14.21
CA ILE A 262 -4.11 5.43 14.79
C ILE A 262 -3.41 4.62 13.69
N PRO A 263 -2.12 4.29 13.84
CA PRO A 263 -1.40 3.42 12.89
C PRO A 263 -1.89 1.97 12.99
N PHE A 264 -1.72 1.20 11.91
CA PHE A 264 -2.15 -0.21 11.88
C PHE A 264 -1.24 -1.12 12.71
N GLU A 265 0.07 -0.78 12.76
CA GLU A 265 1.11 -1.62 13.40
C GLU A 265 1.23 -3.03 12.79
N ALA A 266 0.58 -3.28 11.65
CA ALA A 266 0.51 -4.54 10.92
C ALA A 266 0.18 -4.30 9.44
N GLY A 267 0.46 -5.28 8.58
CA GLY A 267 0.25 -5.16 7.11
C GLY A 267 -1.22 -5.22 6.69
N SER A 268 -2.08 -5.73 7.57
CA SER A 268 -3.52 -5.75 7.43
C SER A 268 -4.15 -5.68 8.82
N LEU A 269 -5.31 -5.05 8.93
CA LEU A 269 -6.02 -4.88 10.18
C LEU A 269 -7.49 -5.25 9.98
N SER A 270 -8.07 -6.04 10.87
CA SER A 270 -9.50 -6.32 10.90
C SER A 270 -10.27 -5.21 11.65
N LEU A 271 -11.59 -5.18 11.53
CA LEU A 271 -12.41 -4.20 12.25
C LEU A 271 -12.34 -4.40 13.76
N ILE A 272 -12.33 -5.65 14.25
CA ILE A 272 -12.17 -5.90 15.68
C ILE A 272 -10.76 -5.53 16.16
N GLU A 273 -9.75 -5.81 15.31
CA GLU A 273 -8.39 -5.24 15.27
C GLU A 273 -8.35 -3.76 15.65
N ALA A 274 -8.94 -2.97 14.76
CA ALA A 274 -9.00 -1.52 14.84
C ALA A 274 -9.79 -1.02 16.06
N ALA A 275 -10.90 -1.69 16.39
CA ALA A 275 -11.69 -1.35 17.57
C ALA A 275 -10.87 -1.55 18.85
N ALA A 276 -10.07 -2.61 18.94
CA ALA A 276 -9.16 -2.85 20.06
C ALA A 276 -8.05 -1.79 20.14
N LEU A 277 -7.44 -1.43 19.00
CA LEU A 277 -6.43 -0.35 18.94
C LEU A 277 -7.00 1.03 19.32
N ALA A 278 -8.29 1.27 19.06
CA ALA A 278 -9.04 2.43 19.51
C ALA A 278 -9.46 2.37 20.99
N GLY A 279 -9.05 1.32 21.71
CA GLY A 279 -9.37 1.08 23.12
C GLY A 279 -10.78 0.54 23.37
N GLY A 280 -11.52 0.16 22.33
CA GLY A 280 -12.90 -0.31 22.44
C GLY A 280 -13.92 0.82 22.67
N SER A 281 -15.16 0.41 22.96
CA SER A 281 -16.28 1.33 23.24
C SER A 281 -16.30 1.75 24.71
N ARG A 282 -16.67 3.00 24.94
CA ARG A 282 -17.06 3.50 26.25
C ARG A 282 -18.42 2.92 26.67
N ALA A 283 -18.46 1.99 27.62
CA ALA A 283 -19.70 1.30 28.01
C ALA A 283 -20.80 2.25 28.55
N ASP A 284 -20.40 3.40 29.10
CA ASP A 284 -21.28 4.44 29.61
C ASP A 284 -21.88 5.34 28.52
N LEU A 285 -21.22 5.44 27.35
CA LEU A 285 -21.57 6.41 26.31
C LEU A 285 -21.89 5.80 24.94
N ALA A 286 -21.42 4.60 24.62
CA ALA A 286 -21.49 4.06 23.26
C ALA A 286 -22.79 3.28 22.99
N ASP A 287 -23.30 3.39 21.77
CA ASP A 287 -24.35 2.52 21.26
C ASP A 287 -23.72 1.30 20.55
N PRO A 288 -23.87 0.07 21.09
CA PRO A 288 -23.32 -1.13 20.46
C PRO A 288 -23.93 -1.42 19.07
N ARG A 289 -25.07 -0.82 18.73
CA ARG A 289 -25.73 -0.99 17.41
C ARG A 289 -25.12 -0.15 16.30
N GLY A 290 -24.17 0.74 16.63
CA GLY A 290 -23.69 1.78 15.73
C GLY A 290 -22.17 1.87 15.65
N TYR A 291 -21.55 0.76 15.25
CA TYR A 291 -20.18 0.78 14.75
C TYR A 291 -20.21 1.08 13.26
N PHE A 292 -19.58 2.17 12.84
CA PHE A 292 -19.58 2.62 11.45
C PHE A 292 -18.18 2.69 10.88
N VAL A 293 -17.98 2.18 9.67
CA VAL A 293 -16.77 2.40 8.88
C VAL A 293 -17.13 3.23 7.67
N PHE A 294 -16.65 4.47 7.62
CA PHE A 294 -16.79 5.33 6.45
C PHE A 294 -15.60 5.10 5.52
N ARG A 295 -15.91 4.75 4.27
CA ARG A 295 -14.91 4.37 3.27
C ARG A 295 -15.30 4.87 1.88
N TYR A 296 -14.30 5.12 1.05
CA TYR A 296 -14.47 5.19 -0.40
C TYR A 296 -14.08 3.85 -1.04
N GLU A 297 -15.04 3.20 -1.72
CA GLU A 297 -14.85 1.90 -2.34
C GLU A 297 -14.68 1.95 -3.85
N TYR A 298 -13.94 0.99 -4.40
CA TYR A 298 -13.89 0.82 -5.84
C TYR A 298 -15.20 0.26 -6.37
N GLU A 299 -15.56 0.66 -7.59
CA GLU A 299 -16.80 0.29 -8.24
C GLU A 299 -17.10 -1.23 -8.23
N PRO A 300 -16.15 -2.14 -8.56
CA PRO A 300 -16.44 -3.57 -8.58
C PRO A 300 -16.85 -4.10 -7.20
N VAL A 301 -16.19 -3.63 -6.13
CA VAL A 301 -16.51 -4.05 -4.76
C VAL A 301 -17.81 -3.43 -4.30
N TYR A 302 -18.07 -2.17 -4.63
CA TYR A 302 -19.34 -1.53 -4.31
C TYR A 302 -20.51 -2.30 -4.91
N ARG A 303 -20.44 -2.62 -6.22
CA ARG A 303 -21.46 -3.42 -6.93
C ARG A 303 -21.64 -4.80 -6.31
N GLN A 304 -20.57 -5.46 -5.88
CA GLN A 304 -20.65 -6.76 -5.23
C GLN A 304 -21.29 -6.70 -3.83
N VAL A 305 -21.02 -5.62 -3.09
CA VAL A 305 -21.55 -5.40 -1.74
C VAL A 305 -23.05 -5.10 -1.78
N VAL A 306 -23.47 -4.11 -2.58
CA VAL A 306 -24.87 -3.62 -2.58
C VAL A 306 -25.75 -4.22 -3.69
N GLY A 307 -25.15 -4.79 -4.73
CA GLY A 307 -25.85 -5.27 -5.93
C GLY A 307 -25.94 -4.24 -7.05
N GLU A 308 -26.03 -4.73 -8.28
CA GLU A 308 -26.03 -3.92 -9.50
C GLU A 308 -27.19 -2.90 -9.56
N SER A 309 -28.41 -3.35 -9.21
CA SER A 309 -29.61 -2.52 -9.24
C SER A 309 -29.52 -1.37 -8.25
N ARG A 310 -29.08 -1.65 -7.02
CA ARG A 310 -28.90 -0.65 -5.96
C ARG A 310 -27.82 0.35 -6.30
N PHE A 311 -26.70 -0.11 -6.86
CA PHE A 311 -25.64 0.80 -7.32
C PHE A 311 -26.15 1.78 -8.39
N ARG A 312 -26.90 1.31 -9.39
CA ARG A 312 -27.51 2.19 -10.41
C ARG A 312 -28.53 3.17 -9.84
N ASP A 313 -29.36 2.74 -8.88
CA ASP A 313 -30.29 3.63 -8.16
C ASP A 313 -29.53 4.77 -7.47
N LEU A 314 -28.45 4.47 -6.75
CA LEU A 314 -27.63 5.48 -6.08
C LEU A 314 -26.99 6.46 -7.06
N LEU A 315 -26.49 5.98 -8.20
CA LEU A 315 -25.97 6.86 -9.26
C LEU A 315 -27.06 7.80 -9.80
N SER A 316 -28.28 7.28 -10.04
CA SER A 316 -29.41 8.09 -10.50
C SER A 316 -29.82 9.17 -9.49
N LYS A 317 -29.56 8.93 -8.20
CA LYS A 317 -29.78 9.88 -7.09
C LYS A 317 -28.62 10.86 -6.87
N GLY A 318 -27.61 10.83 -7.73
CA GLY A 318 -26.48 11.76 -7.72
C GLY A 318 -25.29 11.31 -6.87
N MET A 319 -25.13 10.02 -6.59
CA MET A 319 -23.87 9.49 -6.03
C MET A 319 -22.73 9.65 -7.04
N MET A 320 -21.63 10.23 -6.59
CA MET A 320 -20.46 10.50 -7.44
C MET A 320 -19.21 9.86 -6.85
N ALA A 321 -18.30 9.44 -7.73
CA ALA A 321 -16.96 9.02 -7.34
C ALA A 321 -16.12 10.23 -6.91
N ASN A 322 -15.12 9.98 -6.05
CA ASN A 322 -14.09 10.94 -5.73
C ASN A 322 -13.07 11.08 -6.89
N LYS A 323 -12.04 11.91 -6.70
CA LYS A 323 -10.95 12.13 -7.68
C LYS A 323 -10.21 10.85 -8.11
N ASP A 324 -10.26 9.80 -7.29
CA ASP A 324 -9.59 8.51 -7.51
C ASP A 324 -10.55 7.46 -8.10
N GLY A 325 -11.76 7.85 -8.51
CA GLY A 325 -12.76 6.94 -9.07
C GLY A 325 -13.44 6.02 -8.06
N ARG A 326 -13.41 6.35 -6.76
CA ARG A 326 -14.00 5.56 -5.68
C ARG A 326 -15.29 6.18 -5.15
N TYR A 327 -16.26 5.35 -4.79
CA TYR A 327 -17.61 5.76 -4.36
C TYR A 327 -17.78 5.70 -2.84
N PRO A 328 -18.47 6.67 -2.22
CA PRO A 328 -18.66 6.72 -0.77
C PRO A 328 -19.64 5.65 -0.28
N ILE A 329 -19.23 4.90 0.75
CA ILE A 329 -20.03 3.86 1.41
C ILE A 329 -19.81 3.91 2.92
N VAL A 330 -20.87 3.60 3.67
CA VAL A 330 -20.81 3.46 5.12
C VAL A 330 -21.17 2.04 5.49
N TYR A 331 -20.27 1.32 6.12
CA TYR A 331 -20.54 0.00 6.67
C TYR A 331 -21.03 0.15 8.10
N ARG A 332 -22.12 -0.52 8.45
CA ARG A 332 -22.68 -0.56 9.80
C ARG A 332 -22.54 -1.95 10.38
N ILE A 333 -22.10 -2.00 11.63
CA ILE A 333 -21.99 -3.22 12.43
C ILE A 333 -22.82 -3.05 13.69
N ASP A 334 -23.57 -4.09 14.03
CA ASP A 334 -24.39 -4.16 15.23
C ASP A 334 -23.83 -5.21 16.18
N LEU A 335 -23.08 -4.78 17.19
CA LEU A 335 -22.45 -5.67 18.17
C LEU A 335 -23.43 -6.18 19.24
N THR A 336 -24.72 -5.83 19.17
CA THR A 336 -25.73 -6.53 20.00
C THR A 336 -25.95 -7.97 19.54
N ASP A 337 -25.63 -8.26 18.28
CA ASP A 337 -25.60 -9.61 17.73
C ASP A 337 -24.22 -10.26 17.96
N PRO A 338 -24.14 -11.39 18.68
CA PRO A 338 -22.90 -12.14 18.86
C PRO A 338 -22.21 -12.53 17.55
N GLN A 339 -22.96 -12.77 16.46
CA GLN A 339 -22.39 -13.12 15.16
C GLN A 339 -21.53 -12.00 14.58
N SER A 340 -21.85 -10.74 14.88
CA SER A 340 -21.07 -9.58 14.42
C SER A 340 -19.63 -9.62 14.91
N TYR A 341 -19.36 -10.17 16.09
CA TYR A 341 -17.98 -10.34 16.59
C TYR A 341 -17.15 -11.32 15.74
N ILE A 342 -17.79 -12.32 15.13
CA ILE A 342 -17.12 -13.25 14.21
C ILE A 342 -16.91 -12.57 12.85
N VAL A 343 -17.94 -11.91 12.33
CA VAL A 343 -17.87 -11.20 11.04
C VAL A 343 -16.78 -10.12 11.05
N THR A 344 -16.66 -9.37 12.14
CA THR A 344 -15.66 -8.29 12.30
C THR A 344 -14.20 -8.77 12.31
N GLN A 345 -13.93 -10.05 12.59
CA GLN A 345 -12.58 -10.64 12.45
C GLN A 345 -12.16 -10.77 10.98
N SER A 346 -13.13 -10.93 10.09
CA SER A 346 -12.88 -11.08 8.64
C SER A 346 -13.04 -9.79 7.85
N PHE A 347 -13.66 -8.75 8.43
CA PHE A 347 -13.87 -7.47 7.77
C PHE A 347 -12.58 -6.63 7.80
N PRO A 348 -11.95 -6.33 6.66
CA PRO A 348 -10.68 -5.61 6.62
C PRO A 348 -10.90 -4.10 6.81
N ILE A 349 -10.05 -3.46 7.61
CA ILE A 349 -9.86 -2.00 7.67
C ILE A 349 -8.76 -1.60 6.68
N ARG A 350 -8.95 -0.44 6.05
CA ARG A 350 -8.07 0.08 5.01
C ARG A 350 -7.50 1.43 5.41
N ASN A 351 -6.35 1.74 4.80
CA ASN A 351 -5.68 3.02 5.03
C ASN A 351 -6.67 4.17 4.77
N LYS A 352 -6.74 5.09 5.73
CA LYS A 352 -7.61 6.27 5.80
C LYS A 352 -9.10 6.00 6.04
N ASP A 353 -9.48 4.78 6.42
CA ASP A 353 -10.83 4.55 6.92
C ASP A 353 -11.11 5.39 8.17
N VAL A 354 -12.39 5.75 8.33
CA VAL A 354 -12.87 6.38 9.57
C VAL A 354 -13.76 5.36 10.30
N LEU A 355 -13.29 4.93 11.46
CA LEU A 355 -14.05 4.15 12.42
C LEU A 355 -14.78 5.11 13.35
N TYR A 356 -16.10 5.10 13.31
CA TYR A 356 -16.95 5.93 14.15
C TYR A 356 -17.84 5.06 15.02
N LEU A 357 -17.77 5.26 16.33
CA LEU A 357 -18.67 4.63 17.29
C LEU A 357 -19.72 5.65 17.71
N SER A 358 -20.97 5.41 17.35
CA SER A 358 -22.05 6.29 17.76
C SER A 358 -22.27 6.22 19.27
N ARG A 359 -22.67 7.36 19.82
CA ARG A 359 -23.10 7.46 21.21
C ARG A 359 -24.52 6.92 21.41
N HIS A 360 -24.80 6.41 22.61
CA HIS A 360 -26.11 5.91 23.01
C HIS A 360 -27.10 7.08 23.21
N PRO A 361 -28.38 6.95 22.82
CA PRO A 361 -29.36 8.04 22.96
C PRO A 361 -29.54 8.55 24.39
N SER A 362 -29.34 7.71 25.40
CA SER A 362 -29.41 8.12 26.81
C SER A 362 -28.36 9.15 27.21
N THR A 363 -27.25 9.28 26.45
CA THR A 363 -26.20 10.26 26.72
C THR A 363 -26.71 11.70 26.62
N ASP A 364 -27.61 11.99 25.67
CA ASP A 364 -28.24 13.31 25.56
C ASP A 364 -29.14 13.61 26.75
N PHE A 365 -29.90 12.63 27.20
CA PHE A 365 -30.78 12.78 28.35
C PHE A 365 -29.97 13.05 29.63
N VAL A 366 -28.89 12.31 29.87
CA VAL A 366 -28.02 12.53 31.03
C VAL A 366 -27.36 13.91 30.98
N LYS A 367 -26.85 14.33 29.82
CA LYS A 367 -26.27 15.68 29.63
C LYS A 367 -27.31 16.79 29.85
N PHE A 368 -28.52 16.60 29.33
CA PHE A 368 -29.64 17.51 29.56
C PHE A 368 -29.98 17.61 31.05
N MET A 369 -30.11 16.48 31.75
CA MET A 369 -30.37 16.46 33.19
C MET A 369 -29.22 17.10 33.99
N ALA A 370 -27.97 16.93 33.60
CA ALA A 370 -26.82 17.60 34.21
C ALA A 370 -26.88 19.13 34.02
N LEU A 371 -27.24 19.59 32.82
CA LEU A 371 -27.41 21.01 32.50
C LEU A 371 -28.56 21.64 33.30
N VAL A 372 -29.69 20.95 33.42
CA VAL A 372 -30.88 21.42 34.15
C VAL A 372 -30.70 21.35 35.68
N SER A 373 -29.86 20.43 36.19
CA SER A 373 -29.59 20.31 37.63
C SER A 373 -28.46 21.18 38.17
N SER A 374 -27.59 21.70 37.30
CA SER A 374 -26.50 22.61 37.69
C SER A 374 -26.98 23.90 38.37
N PRO A 375 -28.06 24.57 37.93
CA PRO A 375 -28.63 25.73 38.63
C PRO A 375 -29.30 25.37 39.97
N VAL A 376 -29.89 24.17 40.09
CA VAL A 376 -30.63 23.73 41.30
C VAL A 376 -29.67 23.46 42.46
N ARG A 377 -28.44 23.02 42.19
CA ARG A 377 -27.39 22.89 43.22
C ARG A 377 -26.94 24.24 43.78
N ILE A 378 -26.79 25.25 42.93
CA ILE A 378 -26.43 26.62 43.36
C ILE A 378 -27.55 27.21 44.24
N ALA A 379 -28.82 26.99 43.90
CA ALA A 379 -29.94 27.47 44.70
C ALA A 379 -30.02 26.81 46.09
N ARG A 380 -29.71 25.51 46.20
CA ARG A 380 -29.66 24.82 47.51
C ARG A 380 -28.47 25.27 48.37
N ASP A 381 -27.32 25.53 47.78
CA ASP A 381 -26.15 26.03 48.52
C ASP A 381 -26.37 27.47 49.01
N VAL A 382 -27.05 28.31 48.24
CA VAL A 382 -27.43 29.67 48.68
C VAL A 382 -28.48 29.63 49.80
N ASP A 383 -29.47 28.75 49.74
CA ASP A 383 -30.50 28.61 50.79
C ASP A 383 -29.94 27.98 52.08
N ALA A 384 -28.85 27.22 51.99
CA ALA A 384 -28.10 26.69 53.14
C ALA A 384 -27.11 27.70 53.75
N ILE A 385 -26.71 28.74 53.01
CA ILE A 385 -25.87 29.85 53.50
C ILE A 385 -26.71 31.00 54.08
N MET A 386 -28.00 31.12 53.71
CA MET A 386 -28.92 32.15 54.21
C MET A 386 -29.74 31.74 55.45
N ARG A 387 -29.46 30.57 56.04
CA ARG A 387 -29.96 30.16 57.38
C ARG A 387 -28.80 30.12 58.36
#